data_AF-A0A226MJS7-F1
#
_entry.id   AF-A0A226MJS7-F1
#
_cell.length_a   1.000
_cell.length_b   1.000
_cell.length_c   1.000
_cell.angle_alpha   90.00
_cell.angle_beta   90.00
_cell.angle_gamma   90.00
#
_symmetry.space_group_name_H-M   'P 1'
#
loop_
_entity.id
_entity.type
_entity.pdbx_description
1 polymer ?
#
loop_
_entity_poly.entity_id
_entity_poly.type
_entity_poly.pdbx_seq_one_letter_code
_entity_poly.pdbx_strand_id
1 'polypeptide(L)'
;MAVPAGPRHPHAYSILLLTLLYKALATAATASACSHLRPQDATFSHDSLQLLQDTAPSPPQLCPQHNAPCSFNHTLLDTNNTRQAAKTTLDVLQHLFKILSSPSTPDHWIDRQRQSLLNHMQRYTQHLEQCLAHRDMRSHTRGPRSLHLSLNKYFSCLRTFLQDNNYSACAWDYIRREAHDWFLHIHNLTGNTRT
;
A
#
# COMPACT_ATOMS: atom_id res chain seq x y z
N MET A 1 53.06 47.50 21.91
CA MET A 1 52.44 47.21 20.60
C MET A 1 51.12 46.48 20.86
N ALA A 2 50.00 47.10 20.49
CA ALA A 2 48.67 46.62 20.81
C ALA A 2 48.22 45.50 19.86
N VAL A 3 47.63 44.44 20.43
CA VAL A 3 46.94 43.36 19.71
C VAL A 3 45.55 43.86 19.30
N PRO A 4 45.12 43.79 18.03
CA PRO A 4 43.74 44.08 17.69
C PRO A 4 42.88 42.85 17.98
N ALA A 5 42.05 42.95 19.02
CA ALA A 5 40.94 42.05 19.22
C ALA A 5 39.87 42.34 18.15
N GLY A 6 39.75 41.46 17.15
CA GLY A 6 38.71 41.55 16.13
C GLY A 6 37.31 41.41 16.75
N PRO A 7 36.29 42.10 16.21
CA PRO A 7 34.94 42.00 16.73
C PRO A 7 34.39 40.60 16.49
N ARG A 8 34.18 39.84 17.57
CA ARG A 8 33.34 38.64 17.52
C ARG A 8 31.92 39.12 17.27
N HIS A 9 31.29 38.69 16.19
CA HIS A 9 29.90 39.01 15.84
C HIS A 9 28.96 37.89 16.36
N PRO A 10 28.51 37.92 17.63
CA PRO A 10 27.61 36.91 18.20
C PRO A 10 26.26 36.84 17.47
N HIS A 11 25.81 37.95 16.89
CA HIS A 11 24.56 38.03 16.14
C HIS A 11 24.60 37.24 14.83
N ALA A 12 25.73 37.25 14.11
CA ALA A 12 25.87 36.49 12.87
C ALA A 12 25.81 34.98 13.12
N TYR A 13 26.46 34.52 14.21
CA TYR A 13 26.38 33.13 14.67
C TYR A 13 24.98 32.74 15.13
N SER A 14 24.29 33.62 15.85
CA SER A 14 22.92 33.39 16.31
C SER A 14 21.93 33.26 15.16
N ILE A 15 22.05 34.10 14.13
CA ILE A 15 21.23 34.04 12.90
C ILE A 15 21.55 32.75 12.10
N LEU A 16 22.82 32.36 12.02
CA LEU A 16 23.21 31.10 11.36
C LEU A 16 22.63 29.88 12.10
N LEU A 17 22.68 29.87 13.43
CA LEU A 17 22.11 28.78 14.24
C LEU A 17 20.59 28.72 14.10
N LEU A 18 19.90 29.86 14.14
CA LEU A 18 18.45 29.95 13.95
C LEU A 18 18.03 29.48 12.54
N THR A 19 18.77 29.84 11.50
CA THR A 19 18.48 29.39 10.14
C THR A 19 18.77 27.89 9.96
N LEU A 20 19.83 27.36 10.58
CA LEU A 20 20.12 25.93 10.59
C LEU A 20 19.06 25.13 11.37
N LEU A 21 18.62 25.62 12.54
CA LEU A 21 17.53 25.02 13.32
C LEU A 21 16.21 25.04 12.55
N TYR A 22 15.86 26.16 11.93
CA TYR A 22 14.64 26.27 11.11
C TYR A 22 14.69 25.31 9.91
N LYS A 23 15.85 25.19 9.25
CA LYS A 23 16.04 24.20 8.17
C LYS A 23 15.93 22.78 8.70
N ALA A 24 16.52 22.47 9.85
CA ALA A 24 16.44 21.15 10.49
C ALA A 24 14.98 20.78 10.86
N LEU A 25 14.24 21.70 11.47
CA LEU A 25 12.81 21.50 11.79
C LEU A 25 11.96 21.36 10.51
N ALA A 26 12.23 22.17 9.49
CA ALA A 26 11.53 22.07 8.21
C ALA A 26 11.84 20.75 7.48
N THR A 27 13.06 20.22 7.59
CA THR A 27 13.42 18.91 7.03
C THR A 27 12.82 17.75 7.83
N ALA A 28 12.79 17.84 9.17
CA ALA A 28 12.17 16.84 10.03
C ALA A 28 10.66 16.72 9.77
N ALA A 29 9.97 17.83 9.51
CA ALA A 29 8.55 17.85 9.13
C ALA A 29 8.27 17.18 7.77
N THR A 30 9.26 17.13 6.86
CA THR A 30 9.10 16.49 5.53
C THR A 30 9.43 14.99 5.50
N ALA A 31 10.28 14.53 6.42
CA ALA A 31 10.64 13.12 6.53
C ALA A 31 9.62 12.30 7.35
N SER A 32 8.79 12.96 8.17
CA SER A 32 8.00 12.33 9.24
C SER A 32 6.57 11.91 8.87
N ALA A 33 5.99 12.38 7.76
CA ALA A 33 4.55 12.20 7.51
C ALA A 33 4.10 10.73 7.36
N CYS A 34 5.03 9.81 7.05
CA CYS A 34 4.73 8.39 6.87
C CYS A 34 5.59 7.47 7.74
N SER A 35 6.49 8.02 8.58
CA SER A 35 7.36 7.20 9.43
C SER A 35 6.57 6.41 10.48
N HIS A 36 5.41 6.93 10.90
CA HIS A 36 4.48 6.23 11.80
C HIS A 36 3.83 4.99 11.16
N LEU A 37 3.78 4.90 9.83
CA LEU A 37 3.20 3.73 9.15
C LEU A 37 4.13 2.52 9.20
N ARG A 38 5.44 2.72 9.38
CA ARG A 38 6.45 1.65 9.33
C ARG A 38 6.15 0.42 10.22
N PRO A 39 5.67 0.57 11.48
CA PRO A 39 5.27 -0.57 12.29
C PRO A 39 4.01 -1.26 11.76
N GLN A 40 3.02 -0.49 11.29
CA GLN A 40 1.80 -1.05 10.70
C GLN A 40 2.10 -1.77 9.38
N ASP A 41 2.99 -1.22 8.55
CA ASP A 41 3.47 -1.83 7.30
C ASP A 41 4.15 -3.18 7.55
N ALA A 42 4.75 -3.36 8.74
CA ALA A 42 5.44 -4.59 9.10
C ALA A 42 4.49 -5.76 9.35
N THR A 43 3.34 -5.50 9.98
CA THR A 43 2.36 -6.55 10.32
C THR A 43 1.20 -6.64 9.34
N PHE A 44 0.89 -5.55 8.61
CA PHE A 44 -0.30 -5.45 7.76
C PHE A 44 -0.47 -6.64 6.82
N SER A 45 0.57 -6.98 6.04
CA SER A 45 0.50 -8.09 5.07
C SER A 45 0.32 -9.43 5.76
N HIS A 46 1.04 -9.67 6.86
CA HIS A 46 0.91 -10.91 7.63
C HIS A 46 -0.51 -11.08 8.17
N ASP A 47 -1.04 -10.05 8.82
CA ASP A 47 -2.39 -10.05 9.39
C ASP A 47 -3.46 -10.20 8.29
N SER A 48 -3.25 -9.56 7.14
CA SER A 48 -4.16 -9.68 5.98
C SER A 48 -4.18 -11.09 5.41
N LEU A 49 -3.01 -11.73 5.31
CA LEU A 49 -2.89 -13.12 4.83
C LEU A 49 -3.60 -14.09 5.78
N GLN A 50 -3.40 -13.93 7.09
CA GLN A 50 -4.08 -14.76 8.09
C GLN A 50 -5.61 -14.55 8.02
N LEU A 51 -6.07 -13.30 8.00
CA LEU A 51 -7.50 -12.99 7.90
C LEU A 51 -8.11 -13.53 6.59
N LEU A 52 -7.37 -13.51 5.48
CA LEU A 52 -7.79 -14.07 4.19
C LEU A 52 -7.88 -15.60 4.22
N GLN A 53 -6.97 -16.28 4.92
CA GLN A 53 -7.04 -17.73 5.12
C GLN A 53 -8.27 -18.10 5.94
N ASP A 54 -8.58 -17.30 6.97
CA ASP A 54 -9.73 -17.51 7.85
C ASP A 54 -11.09 -17.18 7.20
N THR A 55 -11.13 -16.50 6.04
CA THR A 55 -12.42 -16.16 5.40
C THR A 55 -13.15 -17.35 4.81
N ALA A 56 -12.47 -18.44 4.50
CA ALA A 56 -13.10 -19.61 3.91
C ALA A 56 -12.27 -20.88 4.20
N PRO A 57 -12.92 -22.01 4.49
CA PRO A 57 -12.21 -23.28 4.57
C PRO A 57 -11.49 -23.61 3.26
N SER A 58 -10.50 -24.50 3.35
CA SER A 58 -9.92 -25.08 2.14
C SER A 58 -10.99 -25.86 1.36
N PRO A 59 -11.03 -25.75 0.03
CA PRO A 59 -12.03 -26.44 -0.77
C PRO A 59 -11.89 -27.96 -0.61
N PRO A 60 -12.99 -28.72 -0.45
CA PRO A 60 -12.94 -30.17 -0.31
C PRO A 60 -12.50 -30.87 -1.62
N GLN A 61 -12.64 -30.20 -2.76
CA GLN A 61 -12.15 -30.66 -4.06
C GLN A 61 -11.28 -29.58 -4.68
N LEU A 62 -10.20 -29.99 -5.37
CA LEU A 62 -9.38 -29.05 -6.13
C LEU A 62 -10.23 -28.44 -7.24
N CYS A 63 -10.41 -27.11 -7.21
CA CYS A 63 -10.99 -26.42 -8.33
C CYS A 63 -10.14 -26.64 -9.59
N PRO A 64 -10.76 -26.79 -10.78
CA PRO A 64 -10.02 -26.87 -12.02
C PRO A 64 -9.04 -25.72 -12.10
N GLN A 65 -7.81 -26.02 -12.50
CA GLN A 65 -6.81 -24.98 -12.69
C GLN A 65 -7.30 -24.08 -13.83
N HIS A 66 -7.76 -22.89 -13.49
CA HIS A 66 -8.11 -21.90 -14.48
C HIS A 66 -6.80 -21.48 -15.13
N ASN A 67 -6.67 -21.59 -16.45
CA ASN A 67 -5.59 -20.95 -17.18
C ASN A 67 -5.59 -19.48 -16.76
N ALA A 68 -4.50 -18.97 -16.18
CA ALA A 68 -4.42 -17.65 -15.56
C ALA A 68 -5.03 -16.58 -16.48
N PRO A 69 -6.32 -16.23 -16.30
CA PRO A 69 -7.07 -15.48 -17.31
C PRO A 69 -6.67 -14.00 -17.28
N CYS A 70 -6.14 -13.57 -16.13
CA CYS A 70 -5.68 -12.23 -15.88
C CYS A 70 -4.18 -12.27 -15.61
N SER A 71 -3.41 -11.54 -16.43
CA SER A 71 -1.96 -11.43 -16.27
C SER A 71 -1.59 -10.01 -15.88
N PHE A 72 -0.69 -9.89 -14.91
CA PHE A 72 -0.08 -8.64 -14.51
C PHE A 72 1.43 -8.74 -14.64
N ASN A 73 2.05 -7.68 -15.19
CA ASN A 73 3.50 -7.61 -15.23
C ASN A 73 4.04 -7.04 -13.90
N HIS A 74 4.49 -7.92 -13.00
CA HIS A 74 4.95 -7.54 -11.67
C HIS A 74 6.22 -6.67 -11.67
N THR A 75 7.00 -6.62 -12.75
CA THR A 75 8.15 -5.69 -12.84
C THR A 75 7.75 -4.23 -12.81
N LEU A 76 6.47 -3.92 -13.07
CA LEU A 76 5.92 -2.56 -12.90
C LEU A 76 5.85 -2.12 -11.43
N LEU A 77 5.95 -3.05 -10.48
CA LEU A 77 5.95 -2.77 -9.04
C LEU A 77 7.34 -2.41 -8.52
N ASP A 78 8.39 -2.64 -9.31
CA ASP A 78 9.76 -2.40 -8.89
C ASP A 78 10.00 -0.91 -8.70
N THR A 79 10.09 -0.49 -7.44
CA THR A 79 10.34 0.90 -7.08
C THR A 79 11.03 1.01 -5.74
N ASN A 80 12.03 1.90 -5.69
CA ASN A 80 12.70 2.27 -4.44
C ASN A 80 12.06 3.54 -3.84
N ASN A 81 11.06 4.11 -4.53
CA ASN A 81 10.38 5.32 -4.10
C ASN A 81 9.25 4.96 -3.12
N THR A 82 9.46 5.26 -1.84
CA THR A 82 8.50 5.07 -0.74
C THR A 82 7.11 5.62 -1.05
N ARG A 83 7.02 6.81 -1.67
CA ARG A 83 5.72 7.41 -2.00
C ARG A 83 5.03 6.69 -3.15
N GLN A 84 5.79 6.27 -4.16
CA GLN A 84 5.23 5.47 -5.25
C GLN A 84 4.74 4.13 -4.71
N ALA A 85 5.51 3.47 -3.84
CA ALA A 85 5.10 2.24 -3.18
C ALA A 85 3.81 2.43 -2.37
N ALA A 86 3.73 3.47 -1.52
CA ALA A 86 2.52 3.77 -0.74
C ALA A 86 1.29 4.03 -1.63
N LYS A 87 1.46 4.76 -2.75
CA LYS A 87 0.38 5.00 -3.72
C LYS A 87 -0.04 3.73 -4.44
N THR A 88 0.92 2.89 -4.86
CA THR A 88 0.64 1.59 -5.48
C THR A 88 -0.11 0.67 -4.50
N THR A 89 0.32 0.61 -3.24
CA THR A 89 -0.36 -0.15 -2.18
C THR A 89 -1.79 0.34 -1.97
N LEU A 90 -2.00 1.66 -1.90
CA LEU A 90 -3.33 2.26 -1.81
C LEU A 90 -4.23 1.85 -2.98
N ASP A 91 -3.76 2.01 -4.22
CA ASP A 91 -4.51 1.64 -5.43
C ASP A 91 -4.89 0.14 -5.40
N VAL A 92 -3.94 -0.76 -5.09
CA VAL A 92 -4.17 -2.21 -5.00
C VAL A 92 -5.21 -2.55 -3.92
N LEU A 93 -5.10 -1.96 -2.73
CA LEU A 93 -6.02 -2.23 -1.63
C LEU A 93 -7.44 -1.75 -1.93
N GLN A 94 -7.60 -0.62 -2.61
CA GLN A 94 -8.92 -0.14 -3.05
C GLN A 94 -9.55 -1.13 -4.05
N HIS A 95 -8.76 -1.69 -4.97
CA HIS A 95 -9.25 -2.73 -5.88
C HIS A 95 -9.63 -4.03 -5.17
N LEU A 96 -8.76 -4.52 -4.28
CA LEU A 96 -9.04 -5.73 -3.48
C LEU A 96 -10.27 -5.56 -2.61
N PHE A 97 -10.40 -4.43 -1.91
CA PHE A 97 -11.56 -4.12 -1.09
C PHE A 97 -12.85 -4.21 -1.91
N LYS A 98 -12.88 -3.59 -3.10
CA LYS A 98 -14.06 -3.63 -3.98
C LYS A 98 -14.45 -5.04 -4.42
N ILE A 99 -13.48 -5.91 -4.66
CA ILE A 99 -13.74 -7.31 -5.03
C ILE A 99 -14.23 -8.08 -3.80
N LEU A 100 -13.50 -8.01 -2.70
CA LEU A 100 -13.76 -8.80 -1.48
C LEU A 100 -15.00 -8.32 -0.70
N SER A 101 -15.47 -7.10 -0.95
CA SER A 101 -16.73 -6.57 -0.40
C SER A 101 -17.95 -6.94 -1.25
N SER A 102 -17.80 -7.73 -2.31
CA SER A 102 -18.90 -8.11 -3.18
C SER A 102 -19.99 -8.84 -2.39
N PRO A 103 -21.28 -8.56 -2.64
CA PRO A 103 -22.37 -9.33 -2.04
C PRO A 103 -22.47 -10.76 -2.60
N SER A 104 -21.81 -11.04 -3.73
CA SER A 104 -21.86 -12.34 -4.42
C SER A 104 -20.81 -13.33 -3.93
N THR A 105 -20.25 -13.15 -2.74
CA THR A 105 -19.33 -14.13 -2.15
C THR A 105 -20.04 -15.45 -1.84
N PRO A 106 -19.38 -16.61 -1.92
CA PRO A 106 -20.00 -17.91 -1.68
C PRO A 106 -20.49 -18.09 -0.24
N ASP A 107 -21.53 -18.90 -0.05
CA ASP A 107 -22.14 -19.17 1.26
C ASP A 107 -21.18 -19.77 2.29
N HIS A 108 -20.14 -20.49 1.84
CA HIS A 108 -19.14 -21.09 2.73
C HIS A 108 -18.11 -20.09 3.27
N TRP A 109 -18.15 -18.82 2.82
CA TRP A 109 -17.30 -17.78 3.38
C TRP A 109 -17.82 -17.36 4.75
N ILE A 110 -16.89 -17.24 5.71
CA ILE A 110 -17.19 -16.85 7.08
C ILE A 110 -17.29 -15.33 7.14
N ASP A 111 -18.53 -14.82 7.15
CA ASP A 111 -18.83 -13.39 7.11
C ASP A 111 -18.05 -12.57 8.15
N ARG A 112 -17.94 -13.06 9.39
CA ARG A 112 -17.18 -12.35 10.44
C ARG A 112 -15.72 -12.15 10.05
N GLN A 113 -15.08 -13.18 9.49
CA GLN A 113 -13.68 -13.11 9.09
C GLN A 113 -13.49 -12.25 7.85
N ARG A 114 -14.43 -12.32 6.90
CA ARG A 114 -14.47 -11.38 5.76
C ARG A 114 -14.57 -9.94 6.24
N GLN A 115 -15.46 -9.64 7.19
CA GLN A 115 -15.59 -8.29 7.75
C GLN A 115 -14.34 -7.84 8.51
N SER A 116 -13.69 -8.74 9.27
CA SER A 116 -12.40 -8.45 9.92
C SER A 116 -11.33 -8.05 8.88
N LEU A 117 -11.23 -8.80 7.78
CA LEU A 117 -10.32 -8.49 6.67
C LEU A 117 -10.64 -7.13 6.03
N LEU A 118 -11.91 -6.88 5.69
CA LEU A 118 -12.35 -5.61 5.08
C LEU A 118 -12.05 -4.42 6.00
N ASN A 119 -12.35 -4.54 7.29
CA ASN A 119 -12.06 -3.50 8.28
C ASN A 119 -10.55 -3.26 8.45
N HIS A 120 -9.75 -4.32 8.42
CA HIS A 120 -8.29 -4.22 8.47
C HIS A 120 -7.72 -3.46 7.27
N MET A 121 -8.14 -3.83 6.06
CA MET A 121 -7.76 -3.13 4.83
C MET A 121 -8.22 -1.66 4.85
N GLN A 122 -9.45 -1.39 5.29
CA GLN A 122 -9.98 -0.02 5.34
C GLN A 122 -9.18 0.88 6.28
N ARG A 123 -8.85 0.41 7.49
CA ARG A 123 -8.03 1.18 8.44
C ARG A 123 -6.67 1.51 7.85
N TYR A 124 -6.02 0.54 7.23
CA TYR A 124 -4.70 0.74 6.64
C TYR A 124 -4.75 1.67 5.41
N THR A 125 -5.79 1.56 4.57
CA THR A 125 -6.06 2.50 3.48
C THR A 125 -6.22 3.94 3.98
N GLN A 126 -6.99 4.17 5.04
CA GLN A 126 -7.17 5.51 5.64
C GLN A 126 -5.83 6.08 6.14
N HIS A 127 -4.99 5.24 6.71
CA HIS A 127 -3.64 5.63 7.15
C HIS A 127 -2.72 6.01 5.97
N LEU A 128 -2.76 5.26 4.87
CA LEU A 128 -2.04 5.59 3.64
C LEU A 128 -2.50 6.92 3.05
N GLU A 129 -3.82 7.16 3.00
CA GLU A 129 -4.40 8.40 2.48
C GLU A 129 -3.94 9.62 3.29
N GLN A 130 -3.94 9.53 4.62
CA GLN A 130 -3.45 10.61 5.49
C GLN A 130 -1.96 10.94 5.24
N CYS A 131 -1.13 9.90 5.12
CA CYS A 131 0.30 10.05 4.81
C CYS A 131 0.53 10.69 3.43
N LEU A 132 -0.25 10.30 2.42
CA LEU A 132 -0.13 10.81 1.05
C LEU A 132 -0.65 12.25 0.92
N ALA A 133 -1.78 12.57 1.56
CA ALA A 133 -2.38 13.91 1.54
C ALA A 133 -1.45 14.99 2.12
N HIS A 134 -0.70 14.65 3.18
CA HIS A 134 0.26 15.58 3.79
C HIS A 134 1.42 15.96 2.85
N ARG A 135 1.68 15.15 1.81
CA ARG A 135 2.80 15.31 0.88
C ARG A 135 2.39 15.81 -0.51
N ASP A 136 1.09 15.81 -0.84
CA ASP A 136 0.56 16.27 -2.12
C ASP A 136 0.73 17.79 -2.35
N MET A 137 0.90 18.60 -1.29
CA MET A 137 1.21 20.03 -1.44
C MET A 137 2.58 20.35 -2.06
N ARG A 138 3.49 19.37 -2.20
CA ARG A 138 4.88 19.64 -2.67
C ARG A 138 5.33 18.86 -3.90
N SER A 139 4.54 17.95 -4.45
CA SER A 139 4.97 17.22 -5.65
C SER A 139 3.80 16.66 -6.45
N HIS A 140 3.70 17.13 -7.69
CA HIS A 140 2.84 16.61 -8.76
C HIS A 140 3.39 15.32 -9.40
N THR A 141 4.15 14.50 -8.67
CA THR A 141 4.66 13.24 -9.21
C THR A 141 3.50 12.24 -9.29
N ARG A 142 2.74 12.34 -10.39
CA ARG A 142 1.81 11.31 -10.83
C ARG A 142 2.66 10.07 -11.08
N GLY A 143 2.31 8.96 -10.43
CA GLY A 143 3.01 7.69 -10.68
C GLY A 143 2.98 7.31 -12.15
N PRO A 144 3.79 6.32 -12.58
CA PRO A 144 3.84 5.90 -13.97
C PRO A 144 2.43 5.62 -14.47
N ARG A 145 1.95 6.40 -15.44
CA ARG A 145 0.59 6.26 -15.99
C ARG A 145 0.35 4.83 -16.48
N SER A 146 1.41 4.15 -16.92
CA SER A 146 1.43 2.73 -17.28
C SER A 146 1.04 1.81 -16.11
N LEU A 147 1.60 2.00 -14.91
CA LEU A 147 1.29 1.15 -13.75
C LEU A 147 -0.18 1.24 -13.34
N HIS A 148 -0.71 2.46 -13.21
CA HIS A 148 -2.11 2.65 -12.83
C HIS A 148 -3.09 2.06 -13.86
N LEU A 149 -2.81 2.22 -15.16
CA LEU A 149 -3.61 1.59 -16.22
C LEU A 149 -3.51 0.05 -16.20
N SER A 150 -2.32 -0.49 -15.96
CA SER A 150 -2.11 -1.94 -15.85
C SER A 150 -2.84 -2.55 -14.66
N LEU A 151 -2.82 -1.89 -13.49
CA LEU A 151 -3.59 -2.31 -12.31
C LEU A 151 -5.09 -2.31 -12.60
N ASN A 152 -5.60 -1.21 -13.16
CA ASN A 152 -7.02 -1.11 -13.55
C ASN A 152 -7.43 -2.22 -14.52
N LYS A 153 -6.62 -2.48 -15.55
CA LYS A 153 -6.87 -3.54 -16.53
C LYS A 153 -6.93 -4.91 -15.86
N TYR A 154 -5.95 -5.21 -15.02
CA TYR A 154 -5.86 -6.49 -14.33
C TYR A 154 -7.04 -6.71 -13.35
N PHE A 155 -7.35 -5.75 -12.48
CA PHE A 155 -8.48 -5.87 -11.55
C PHE A 155 -9.85 -5.78 -12.24
N SER A 156 -9.93 -5.18 -13.44
CA SER A 156 -11.11 -5.31 -14.29
C SER A 156 -11.27 -6.73 -14.80
N CYS A 157 -10.18 -7.35 -15.28
CA CYS A 157 -10.19 -8.74 -15.71
C CYS A 157 -10.66 -9.68 -14.59
N LEU A 158 -10.17 -9.51 -13.35
CA LEU A 158 -10.61 -10.34 -12.21
C LEU A 158 -12.12 -10.24 -11.94
N ARG A 159 -12.69 -9.03 -12.06
CA ARG A 159 -14.15 -8.82 -11.89
C ARG A 159 -14.94 -9.45 -13.03
N THR A 160 -14.46 -9.32 -14.27
CA THR A 160 -15.06 -9.98 -15.44
C THR A 160 -14.98 -11.50 -15.32
N PHE A 161 -13.85 -12.04 -14.85
CA PHE A 161 -13.69 -13.46 -14.58
C PHE A 161 -14.73 -13.99 -13.57
N LEU A 162 -14.98 -13.26 -12.47
CA LEU A 162 -16.06 -13.61 -11.54
C LEU A 162 -17.43 -13.65 -12.22
N GLN A 163 -17.73 -12.66 -13.07
CA GLN A 163 -18.98 -12.58 -13.82
C GLN A 163 -19.15 -13.75 -14.79
N ASP A 164 -18.15 -14.01 -15.61
CA ASP A 164 -18.15 -15.06 -16.63
C ASP A 164 -18.26 -16.47 -16.02
N ASN A 165 -17.83 -16.63 -14.76
CA ASN A 165 -17.89 -17.88 -14.01
C ASN A 165 -19.04 -17.90 -12.97
N ASN A 166 -20.06 -17.06 -13.16
CA ASN A 166 -21.28 -17.00 -12.35
C ASN A 166 -21.03 -16.89 -10.85
N TYR A 167 -19.94 -16.24 -10.44
CA TYR A 167 -19.55 -16.11 -9.03
C TYR A 167 -19.46 -17.46 -8.30
N SER A 168 -19.10 -18.54 -9.00
CA SER A 168 -18.99 -19.87 -8.42
C SER A 168 -17.95 -19.92 -7.30
N ALA A 169 -18.06 -20.90 -6.40
CA ALA A 169 -17.08 -21.14 -5.34
C ALA A 169 -15.64 -21.23 -5.90
N CYS A 170 -15.46 -21.92 -7.03
CA CYS A 170 -14.15 -22.04 -7.66
C CYS A 170 -13.62 -20.75 -8.27
N ALA A 171 -14.48 -19.88 -8.78
CA ALA A 171 -14.07 -18.56 -9.23
C ALA A 171 -13.58 -17.71 -8.04
N TRP A 172 -14.27 -17.80 -6.91
CA TRP A 172 -13.86 -17.13 -5.67
C TRP A 172 -12.59 -17.68 -5.05
N ASP A 173 -12.34 -18.98 -5.16
CA ASP A 173 -11.04 -19.55 -4.76
C ASP A 173 -9.88 -19.03 -5.62
N TYR A 174 -10.11 -18.81 -6.92
CA TYR A 174 -9.14 -18.14 -7.77
C TYR A 174 -8.89 -16.70 -7.30
N ILE A 175 -9.94 -15.92 -7.04
CA ILE A 175 -9.81 -14.56 -6.50
C ILE A 175 -9.09 -14.53 -5.15
N ARG A 176 -9.36 -15.51 -4.27
CA ARG A 176 -8.69 -15.63 -2.98
C ARG A 176 -7.18 -15.87 -3.15
N ARG A 177 -6.77 -16.70 -4.11
CA ARG A 177 -5.35 -16.88 -4.43
C ARG A 177 -4.70 -15.62 -4.98
N GLU A 178 -5.35 -14.93 -5.93
CA GLU A 178 -4.82 -13.66 -6.44
C GLU A 178 -4.71 -12.61 -5.33
N ALA A 179 -5.69 -12.50 -4.42
CA ALA A 179 -5.63 -11.61 -3.27
C ALA A 179 -4.47 -11.96 -2.33
N HIS A 180 -4.23 -13.25 -2.08
CA HIS A 180 -3.08 -13.72 -1.32
C HIS A 180 -1.76 -13.24 -1.94
N ASP A 181 -1.60 -13.44 -3.25
CA ASP A 181 -0.39 -13.02 -3.97
C ASP A 181 -0.20 -11.49 -3.93
N TRP A 182 -1.28 -10.71 -4.04
CA TRP A 182 -1.20 -9.26 -3.88
C TRP A 182 -0.78 -8.82 -2.47
N PHE A 183 -1.21 -9.51 -1.41
CA PHE A 183 -0.73 -9.19 -0.05
C PHE A 183 0.78 -9.47 0.12
N LEU A 184 1.30 -10.50 -0.56
CA LEU A 184 2.74 -10.75 -0.64
C LEU A 184 3.47 -9.66 -1.43
N HIS A 185 2.93 -9.22 -2.57
CA HIS A 185 3.51 -8.10 -3.31
C HIS A 185 3.51 -6.81 -2.50
N ILE A 186 2.45 -6.52 -1.74
CA ILE A 186 2.41 -5.38 -0.82
C ILE A 186 3.49 -5.50 0.24
N HIS A 187 3.72 -6.70 0.80
CA HIS A 187 4.79 -6.91 1.78
C HIS A 187 6.16 -6.52 1.22
N ASN A 188 6.44 -6.91 -0.03
CA ASN A 188 7.69 -6.58 -0.70
C ASN A 188 7.79 -5.07 -1.03
N LEU A 189 6.69 -4.45 -1.47
CA LEU A 189 6.62 -3.01 -1.74
C LEU A 189 6.90 -2.16 -0.50
N THR A 190 6.34 -2.54 0.65
CA THR A 190 6.53 -1.82 1.92
C THR A 190 7.83 -2.23 2.63
N GLY A 191 8.36 -3.42 2.34
CA GLY A 191 9.63 -3.93 2.87
C GLY A 191 10.87 -3.36 2.18
N ASN A 192 10.89 -3.30 0.84
CA ASN A 192 12.04 -2.86 0.03
C ASN A 192 12.34 -1.37 0.15
N THR A 193 11.39 -0.58 0.63
CA THR A 193 11.54 0.87 0.80
C THR A 193 12.14 1.26 2.15
N ARG A 194 12.64 0.28 2.93
CA ARG A 194 13.25 0.46 4.26
C ARG A 194 14.75 0.77 4.25
N THR A 195 15.41 0.71 3.09
CA THR A 195 16.84 1.05 2.89
C THR A 195 17.03 2.49 2.45
#